data_AF-B0WDH4-F1
#
_entry.id   AF-B0WDH4-F1
#
_cell.length_a   1.000
_cell.length_b   1.000
_cell.length_c   1.000
_cell.angle_alpha   90.00
_cell.angle_beta   90.00
_cell.angle_gamma   90.00
#
_symmetry.space_group_name_H-M   'P 1'
#
loop_
_entity.id
_entity.type
_entity.pdbx_description
1 polymer ?
#
loop_
_entity_poly.entity_id
_entity_poly.type
_entity_poly.pdbx_seq_one_letter_code
_entity_poly.pdbx_strand_id
1 'polypeptide(L)'
;MRSSSLSALVSIVCSLLLHSRWGTCQQVPADANTACRGVVSGTIPHPTDCTRYFVCWQSTGVAGQCSPNFVFNPLVMFCVHQSQYRCPMEVTTVEPEVTSSSTVEVTGGTTPGLCVQTPWEAHFCWNHASELIRNPVNCTQYIDCERTPQANQDCPPGKLFSLSYQDCFPGNERTCQMEPLAGEFCDGKPAGSYAHPYLCNRFVTCFRGMPRLDTCPPGYVFDEARLRCVHGDVLECSSLLGGD
;
A
#
# COMPACT_ATOMS: atom_id res chain seq x y z
N MET A 1 -42.95 32.69 -69.75
CA MET A 1 -42.65 32.48 -68.32
C MET A 1 -41.20 31.99 -68.23
N ARG A 2 -40.33 32.74 -67.53
CA ARG A 2 -38.85 32.52 -67.35
C ARG A 2 -38.54 31.06 -66.92
N SER A 3 -37.60 30.30 -67.54
CA SER A 3 -36.11 30.39 -67.55
C SER A 3 -35.48 30.22 -66.15
N SER A 4 -34.44 29.42 -65.84
CA SER A 4 -33.59 28.42 -66.53
C SER A 4 -32.65 27.76 -65.48
N SER A 5 -32.22 26.52 -65.75
CA SER A 5 -30.95 25.82 -65.48
C SER A 5 -29.90 26.22 -64.39
N LEU A 6 -29.41 25.18 -63.69
CA LEU A 6 -28.02 24.81 -63.27
C LEU A 6 -27.16 25.65 -62.27
N SER A 7 -26.48 24.88 -61.38
CA SER A 7 -25.10 25.05 -60.85
C SER A 7 -24.84 25.55 -59.40
N ALA A 8 -24.22 24.66 -58.61
CA ALA A 8 -22.96 24.78 -57.86
C ALA A 8 -22.71 25.85 -56.74
N LEU A 9 -22.27 25.31 -55.58
CA LEU A 9 -21.23 25.78 -54.64
C LEU A 9 -21.53 26.87 -53.58
N VAL A 10 -21.37 26.44 -52.30
CA VAL A 10 -20.53 27.04 -51.23
C VAL A 10 -20.72 28.53 -50.86
N SER A 11 -21.34 28.79 -49.71
CA SER A 11 -20.75 29.48 -48.54
C SER A 11 -21.80 30.14 -47.63
N ILE A 12 -21.72 29.78 -46.35
CA ILE A 12 -21.70 30.66 -45.17
C ILE A 12 -22.79 31.75 -45.12
N VAL A 13 -23.81 31.56 -44.27
CA VAL A 13 -24.08 32.33 -43.03
C VAL A 13 -25.29 31.67 -42.36
N CYS A 14 -25.09 31.01 -41.22
CA CYS A 14 -26.18 30.80 -40.25
C CYS A 14 -25.62 30.96 -38.84
N SER A 15 -25.27 32.20 -38.52
CA SER A 15 -25.17 32.66 -37.14
C SER A 15 -26.57 33.05 -36.71
N LEU A 16 -27.18 32.30 -35.79
CA LEU A 16 -27.60 32.78 -34.47
C LEU A 16 -28.58 31.77 -33.81
N LEU A 17 -28.04 31.12 -32.79
CA LEU A 17 -28.70 30.71 -31.53
C LEU A 17 -29.74 29.58 -31.58
N LEU A 18 -29.30 28.37 -31.24
CA LEU A 18 -29.79 27.65 -30.06
C LEU A 18 -28.80 26.52 -29.73
N HIS A 19 -27.94 26.80 -28.74
CA HIS A 19 -27.11 25.80 -28.07
C HIS A 19 -28.04 24.86 -27.29
N SER A 20 -28.45 23.75 -27.90
CA SER A 20 -28.71 22.55 -27.10
C SER A 20 -27.42 21.75 -27.10
N ARG A 21 -26.54 22.08 -26.13
CA ARG A 21 -25.47 21.20 -25.66
C ARG A 21 -26.13 19.90 -25.26
N TRP A 22 -26.20 18.95 -26.18
CA TRP A 22 -26.33 17.55 -25.83
C TRP A 22 -24.96 17.17 -25.29
N GLY A 23 -24.72 17.54 -24.03
CA GLY A 23 -23.67 16.93 -23.25
C GLY A 23 -23.98 15.45 -23.20
N THR A 24 -23.28 14.67 -24.01
CA THR A 24 -23.18 13.24 -23.82
C THR A 24 -22.86 13.01 -22.35
N CYS A 25 -23.70 12.25 -21.63
CA CYS A 25 -23.26 11.62 -20.38
C CYS A 25 -21.96 10.91 -20.71
N GLN A 26 -20.84 11.44 -20.22
CA GLN A 26 -19.52 10.89 -20.43
C GLN A 26 -19.62 9.44 -19.97
N GLN A 27 -19.55 8.51 -20.92
CA GLN A 27 -19.61 7.09 -20.61
C GLN A 27 -18.45 6.81 -19.66
N VAL A 28 -18.80 6.40 -18.45
CA VAL A 28 -17.87 5.97 -17.42
C VAL A 28 -16.99 4.87 -18.02
N PRO A 29 -15.65 4.89 -17.86
CA PRO A 29 -14.80 3.90 -18.48
C PRO A 29 -15.06 2.52 -17.86
N ALA A 30 -15.84 1.70 -18.57
CA ALA A 30 -15.99 0.27 -18.30
C ALA A 30 -14.75 -0.53 -18.73
N ASP A 31 -13.85 0.11 -19.48
CA ASP A 31 -12.61 -0.45 -19.98
C ASP A 31 -11.45 -0.15 -19.02
N ALA A 32 -10.78 -1.21 -18.57
CA ALA A 32 -9.69 -1.15 -17.61
C ALA A 32 -8.48 -0.36 -18.14
N ASN A 33 -8.21 -0.39 -19.45
CA ASN A 33 -7.12 0.38 -20.03
C ASN A 33 -7.40 1.88 -20.01
N THR A 34 -8.65 2.26 -20.24
CA THR A 34 -9.09 3.65 -20.14
C THR A 34 -9.04 4.14 -18.69
N ALA A 35 -9.44 3.30 -17.72
CA ALA A 35 -9.37 3.62 -16.30
C ALA A 35 -7.92 3.74 -15.79
N CYS A 36 -7.00 2.91 -16.28
CA CYS A 36 -5.60 2.91 -15.87
C CYS A 36 -4.72 3.96 -16.59
N ARG A 37 -5.28 4.77 -17.49
CA ARG A 37 -4.51 5.76 -18.25
C ARG A 37 -3.80 6.76 -17.32
N GLY A 38 -2.47 6.81 -17.37
CA GLY A 38 -1.67 7.67 -16.52
C GLY A 38 -1.35 7.09 -15.13
N VAL A 39 -1.80 5.87 -14.84
CA VAL A 39 -1.42 5.12 -13.64
C VAL A 39 -0.17 4.28 -13.95
N VAL A 40 0.91 4.49 -13.18
CA VAL A 40 2.18 3.76 -13.38
C VAL A 40 2.09 2.33 -12.85
N SER A 41 1.53 2.16 -11.65
CA SER A 41 1.26 0.86 -11.01
C SER A 41 0.27 1.09 -9.85
N GLY A 42 -0.68 0.17 -9.66
CA GLY A 42 -1.61 0.20 -8.51
C GLY A 42 -2.99 -0.37 -8.81
N THR A 43 -3.85 -0.45 -7.79
CA THR A 43 -5.23 -0.94 -7.91
C THR A 43 -6.20 0.19 -7.64
N ILE A 44 -7.15 0.50 -8.54
CA ILE A 44 -8.08 1.63 -8.37
C ILE A 44 -9.53 1.13 -8.27
N PRO A 45 -10.42 1.81 -7.51
CA PRO A 45 -11.82 1.43 -7.41
C PRO A 45 -12.53 1.59 -8.75
N HIS A 46 -13.52 0.73 -9.02
CA HIS A 46 -14.39 0.95 -10.16
C HIS A 46 -15.37 2.10 -9.85
N PRO A 47 -15.55 3.06 -10.77
CA PRO A 47 -16.26 4.32 -10.51
C PRO A 47 -17.75 4.18 -10.17
N THR A 48 -18.41 3.11 -10.63
CA THR A 48 -19.86 2.90 -10.45
C THR A 48 -20.23 1.55 -9.86
N ASP A 49 -19.26 0.66 -9.67
CA ASP A 49 -19.50 -0.70 -9.19
C ASP A 49 -18.53 -0.98 -8.07
N CYS A 50 -19.02 -0.83 -6.86
CA CYS A 50 -18.22 -0.96 -5.67
C CYS A 50 -17.69 -2.38 -5.43
N THR A 51 -18.21 -3.37 -6.15
CA THR A 51 -17.72 -4.76 -6.10
C THR A 51 -16.57 -4.98 -7.09
N ARG A 52 -16.21 -3.97 -7.88
CA ARG A 52 -15.17 -4.05 -8.92
C ARG A 52 -14.03 -3.08 -8.65
N TYR A 53 -12.90 -3.40 -9.27
CA TYR A 53 -11.68 -2.61 -9.24
C TYR A 53 -10.88 -2.83 -10.51
N PHE A 54 -9.84 -2.04 -10.73
CA PHE A 54 -8.89 -2.22 -11.83
C PHE A 54 -7.49 -2.38 -11.28
N VAL A 55 -6.74 -3.37 -11.77
CA VAL A 55 -5.32 -3.52 -11.50
C VAL A 55 -4.55 -2.93 -12.68
N CYS A 56 -3.73 -1.91 -12.41
CA CYS A 56 -3.02 -1.13 -13.40
C CYS A 56 -1.52 -1.43 -13.40
N TRP A 57 -0.94 -1.54 -14.59
CA TRP A 57 0.49 -1.62 -14.82
C TRP A 57 0.87 -0.87 -16.10
N GLN A 58 1.74 0.13 -16.00
CA GLN A 58 2.20 0.96 -17.11
C GLN A 58 1.06 1.46 -18.02
N SER A 59 0.08 2.14 -17.44
CA SER A 59 -1.12 2.67 -18.13
C SER A 59 -2.05 1.64 -18.78
N THR A 60 -1.78 0.36 -18.58
CA THR A 60 -2.60 -0.77 -19.04
C THR A 60 -3.27 -1.39 -17.82
N GLY A 61 -4.45 -2.00 -17.96
CA GLY A 61 -5.13 -2.55 -16.81
C GLY A 61 -6.05 -3.72 -17.10
N VAL A 62 -6.39 -4.44 -16.03
CA VAL A 62 -7.37 -5.52 -16.05
C VAL A 62 -8.46 -5.24 -15.01
N ALA A 63 -9.70 -5.57 -15.35
CA ALA A 63 -10.82 -5.47 -14.41
C ALA A 63 -10.82 -6.67 -13.46
N GLY A 64 -10.98 -6.38 -12.17
CA GLY A 64 -11.14 -7.34 -11.09
C GLY A 64 -12.51 -7.23 -10.43
N GLN A 65 -12.94 -8.31 -9.81
CA GLN A 65 -14.24 -8.45 -9.16
C GLN A 65 -14.03 -9.06 -7.77
N CYS A 66 -14.61 -8.44 -6.75
CA CYS A 66 -14.64 -8.97 -5.40
C CYS A 66 -15.61 -10.16 -5.30
N SER A 67 -15.32 -11.09 -4.38
CA SER A 67 -16.22 -12.19 -4.03
C SER A 67 -17.60 -11.69 -3.57
N PRO A 68 -18.65 -12.53 -3.63
CA PRO A 68 -19.97 -12.16 -3.12
C PRO A 68 -19.91 -11.66 -1.68
N ASN A 69 -20.61 -10.55 -1.39
CA ASN A 69 -20.62 -9.81 -0.11
C ASN A 69 -19.36 -8.98 0.22
N PHE A 70 -18.39 -8.90 -0.71
CA PHE A 70 -17.22 -8.04 -0.57
C PHE A 70 -17.28 -6.87 -1.53
N VAL A 71 -16.79 -5.72 -1.07
CA VAL A 71 -16.67 -4.46 -1.83
C VAL A 71 -15.23 -3.98 -1.77
N PHE A 72 -14.78 -3.32 -2.83
CA PHE A 72 -13.44 -2.77 -2.89
C PHE A 72 -13.37 -1.50 -2.04
N ASN A 73 -12.52 -1.52 -1.01
CA ASN A 73 -12.27 -0.36 -0.18
C ASN A 73 -11.03 0.39 -0.70
N PRO A 74 -11.19 1.60 -1.26
CA PRO A 74 -10.09 2.36 -1.85
C PRO A 74 -9.10 2.93 -0.81
N LEU A 75 -9.42 2.89 0.49
CA LEU A 75 -8.50 3.32 1.55
C LEU A 75 -7.44 2.26 1.84
N VAL A 76 -7.81 0.98 1.74
CA VAL A 76 -6.92 -0.17 2.00
C VAL A 76 -6.57 -0.95 0.73
N MET A 77 -7.11 -0.52 -0.42
CA MET A 77 -6.85 -1.07 -1.76
C MET A 77 -7.14 -2.58 -1.87
N PHE A 78 -8.16 -3.06 -1.15
CA PHE A 78 -8.51 -4.48 -1.06
C PHE A 78 -10.02 -4.71 -0.95
N CYS A 79 -10.47 -5.91 -1.32
CA CYS A 79 -11.86 -6.34 -1.15
C CYS A 79 -12.12 -6.65 0.33
N VAL A 80 -12.94 -5.82 0.98
CA VAL A 80 -13.38 -6.01 2.37
C VAL A 80 -14.86 -6.36 2.41
N HIS A 81 -15.35 -6.91 3.52
CA HIS A 81 -16.78 -7.22 3.61
C HIS A 81 -17.60 -5.92 3.55
N GLN A 82 -18.78 -5.94 2.92
CA GLN A 82 -19.64 -4.76 2.76
C GLN A 82 -20.09 -4.09 4.08
N SER A 83 -19.95 -4.78 5.21
CA SER A 83 -20.17 -4.20 6.54
C SER A 83 -19.01 -3.35 7.04
N GLN A 84 -17.79 -3.60 6.57
CA GLN A 84 -16.56 -2.91 6.97
C GLN A 84 -16.33 -1.63 6.16
N TYR A 85 -16.81 -1.58 4.92
CA TYR A 85 -16.76 -0.39 4.08
C TYR A 85 -18.11 -0.18 3.40
N ARG A 86 -18.78 0.93 3.73
CA ARG A 86 -20.00 1.34 3.04
C ARG A 86 -19.65 2.17 1.83
N CYS A 87 -20.02 1.65 0.68
CA CYS A 87 -19.83 2.32 -0.59
C CYS A 87 -20.58 3.65 -0.63
N PRO A 88 -19.90 4.75 -0.99
CA PRO A 88 -20.59 5.97 -1.38
C PRO A 88 -21.24 5.73 -2.74
N MET A 89 -22.48 5.26 -2.74
CA MET A 89 -23.32 5.39 -3.92
C MET A 89 -23.60 6.89 -4.08
N GLU A 90 -23.20 7.50 -5.20
CA GLU A 90 -23.52 8.90 -5.47
C GLU A 90 -25.03 9.13 -5.36
N VAL A 91 -25.43 9.86 -4.33
CA VAL A 91 -26.74 10.49 -4.25
C VAL A 91 -26.69 11.72 -5.15
N THR A 92 -27.29 11.62 -6.33
CA THR A 92 -27.57 12.80 -7.15
C THR A 92 -28.77 13.54 -6.55
N THR A 93 -28.56 14.47 -5.61
CA THR A 93 -29.48 15.61 -5.42
C THR A 93 -28.75 16.77 -4.72
N VAL A 94 -28.64 17.88 -5.43
CA VAL A 94 -28.16 19.20 -4.94
C VAL A 94 -29.30 19.93 -4.24
N GLU A 95 -29.02 20.55 -3.09
CA GLU A 95 -29.55 21.86 -2.62
C GLU A 95 -28.76 22.26 -1.34
N PRO A 96 -28.39 23.54 -1.13
CA PRO A 96 -27.38 23.95 -0.13
C PRO A 96 -27.94 24.39 1.23
N GLU A 97 -27.04 24.33 2.24
CA GLU A 97 -27.00 25.00 3.57
C GLU A 97 -28.26 25.01 4.46
N VAL A 98 -28.14 24.57 5.73
CA VAL A 98 -28.08 25.44 6.93
C VAL A 98 -27.65 24.61 8.17
N THR A 99 -26.53 25.03 8.76
CA THR A 99 -26.19 25.20 10.20
C THR A 99 -26.73 24.26 11.30
N SER A 100 -25.77 23.83 12.12
CA SER A 100 -25.82 23.57 13.58
C SER A 100 -26.28 22.21 14.13
N SER A 101 -25.29 21.57 14.78
CA SER A 101 -25.28 21.05 16.15
C SER A 101 -26.51 20.26 16.63
N SER A 102 -26.29 18.98 16.94
CA SER A 102 -26.84 18.35 18.14
C SER A 102 -26.05 17.10 18.53
N THR A 103 -25.57 17.10 19.77
CA THR A 103 -25.17 15.94 20.56
C THR A 103 -26.28 14.89 20.61
N VAL A 104 -25.96 13.63 20.33
CA VAL A 104 -26.88 12.50 20.57
C VAL A 104 -26.35 11.71 21.76
N GLU A 105 -27.13 11.74 22.85
CA GLU A 105 -26.93 10.92 24.04
C GLU A 105 -27.11 9.44 23.70
N VAL A 106 -26.08 8.64 23.99
CA VAL A 106 -26.13 7.18 23.89
C VAL A 106 -26.80 6.63 25.15
N THR A 107 -28.10 6.34 25.05
CA THR A 107 -28.78 5.48 26.04
C THR A 107 -28.75 4.04 25.55
N GLY A 108 -28.07 3.19 26.33
CA GLY A 108 -27.91 1.77 26.07
C GLY A 108 -29.21 0.98 26.30
N GLY A 109 -29.40 -0.06 25.47
CA GLY A 109 -30.45 -1.07 25.59
C GLY A 109 -30.04 -2.37 24.91
N THR A 110 -29.78 -3.38 25.72
CA THR A 110 -29.20 -4.72 25.46
C THR A 110 -30.08 -5.68 24.66
N THR A 111 -29.52 -6.51 23.75
CA THR A 111 -29.81 -7.96 23.52
C THR A 111 -28.92 -8.58 22.40
N PRO A 112 -28.75 -9.92 22.32
CA PRO A 112 -27.45 -10.58 22.17
C PRO A 112 -27.10 -10.99 20.74
N GLY A 113 -25.81 -10.84 20.41
CA GLY A 113 -25.23 -11.22 19.12
C GLY A 113 -24.09 -10.29 18.73
N LEU A 114 -23.16 -10.04 19.67
CA LEU A 114 -22.06 -9.10 19.47
C LEU A 114 -21.08 -9.71 18.46
N CYS A 115 -21.19 -9.33 17.19
CA CYS A 115 -20.09 -9.51 16.24
C CYS A 115 -18.95 -8.62 16.74
N VAL A 116 -17.98 -9.21 17.45
CA VAL A 116 -16.76 -8.52 17.85
C VAL A 116 -16.14 -7.97 16.57
N GLN A 117 -16.14 -6.64 16.43
CA GLN A 117 -15.51 -5.96 15.30
C GLN A 117 -14.00 -6.18 15.46
N THR A 118 -13.47 -7.25 14.89
CA THR A 118 -12.02 -7.43 14.80
C THR A 118 -11.48 -6.38 13.82
N PRO A 119 -10.43 -5.63 14.16
CA PRO A 119 -9.81 -4.71 13.21
C PRO A 119 -9.38 -5.45 11.96
N TRP A 120 -9.32 -4.74 10.83
CA TRP A 120 -8.90 -5.30 9.55
C TRP A 120 -7.49 -5.93 9.63
N GLU A 121 -6.64 -5.44 10.53
CA GLU A 121 -5.33 -6.02 10.86
C GLU A 121 -5.42 -7.51 11.26
N ALA A 122 -6.48 -7.90 11.97
CA ALA A 122 -6.69 -9.28 12.40
C ALA A 122 -6.79 -10.26 11.23
N HIS A 123 -7.18 -9.80 10.03
CA HIS A 123 -7.24 -10.64 8.84
C HIS A 123 -5.86 -11.08 8.35
N PHE A 124 -4.84 -10.21 8.51
CA PHE A 124 -3.48 -10.55 8.10
C PHE A 124 -2.78 -11.48 9.10
N CYS A 125 -3.24 -11.51 10.35
CA CYS A 125 -2.70 -12.37 11.40
C CYS A 125 -3.22 -13.81 11.37
N TRP A 126 -4.23 -14.12 10.55
CA TRP A 126 -4.79 -15.47 10.49
C TRP A 126 -3.77 -16.44 9.85
N ASN A 127 -3.38 -17.49 10.59
CA ASN A 127 -2.46 -18.57 10.15
C ASN A 127 -1.04 -18.09 9.85
N HIS A 128 -0.64 -16.91 10.32
CA HIS A 128 0.75 -16.49 10.25
C HIS A 128 1.57 -17.15 11.36
N ALA A 129 2.79 -17.56 11.03
CA ALA A 129 3.72 -18.18 11.97
C ALA A 129 4.59 -17.17 12.74
N SER A 130 4.53 -15.89 12.37
CA SER A 130 5.33 -14.80 12.94
C SER A 130 4.48 -13.92 13.86
N GLU A 131 5.06 -13.45 14.96
CA GLU A 131 4.41 -12.56 15.95
C GLU A 131 4.07 -11.20 15.35
N LEU A 132 5.00 -10.66 14.55
CA LEU A 132 4.87 -9.43 13.80
C LEU A 132 4.87 -9.75 12.30
N ILE A 133 3.99 -9.10 11.55
CA ILE A 133 3.91 -9.25 10.10
C ILE A 133 4.03 -7.92 9.39
N ARG A 134 4.54 -7.93 8.16
CA ARG A 134 4.67 -6.71 7.36
C ARG A 134 3.29 -6.16 7.03
N ASN A 135 3.10 -4.85 7.16
CA ASN A 135 1.94 -4.20 6.58
C ASN A 135 2.03 -4.29 5.03
N PRO A 136 1.01 -4.84 4.35
CA PRO A 136 1.06 -5.10 2.91
C PRO A 136 1.06 -3.83 2.05
N VAL A 137 0.62 -2.69 2.60
CA VAL A 137 0.52 -1.42 1.87
C VAL A 137 1.59 -0.41 2.27
N ASN A 138 2.23 -0.59 3.43
CA ASN A 138 3.25 0.33 3.92
C ASN A 138 4.45 -0.40 4.54
N CYS A 139 5.62 -0.28 3.92
CA CYS A 139 6.85 -0.93 4.40
C CYS A 139 7.46 -0.29 5.66
N THR A 140 7.02 0.91 6.07
CA THR A 140 7.37 1.52 7.35
C THR A 140 6.46 1.04 8.48
N GLN A 141 5.54 0.11 8.21
CA GLN A 141 4.55 -0.36 9.18
C GLN A 141 4.57 -1.89 9.31
N TYR A 142 4.13 -2.36 10.47
CA TYR A 142 3.96 -3.77 10.78
C TYR A 142 2.71 -3.98 11.61
N ILE A 143 2.15 -5.18 11.54
CA ILE A 143 0.98 -5.56 12.33
C ILE A 143 1.47 -6.46 13.45
N ASP A 144 1.11 -6.10 14.68
CA ASP A 144 1.33 -6.92 15.86
C ASP A 144 0.14 -7.88 16.03
N CYS A 145 0.42 -9.17 15.84
CA CYS A 145 -0.59 -10.23 15.88
C CYS A 145 -0.84 -10.79 17.28
N GLU A 146 0.06 -10.51 18.22
CA GLU A 146 -0.08 -10.92 19.62
C GLU A 146 -0.97 -9.95 20.40
N ARG A 147 -1.01 -8.68 20.00
CA ARG A 147 -1.92 -7.70 20.58
C ARG A 147 -3.39 -8.07 20.31
N THR A 148 -4.21 -7.83 21.34
CA THR A 148 -5.67 -7.92 21.25
C THR A 148 -6.29 -6.57 21.65
N PRO A 149 -6.92 -5.83 20.73
CA PRO A 149 -7.11 -6.16 19.32
C PRO A 149 -5.80 -6.01 18.52
N GLN A 150 -5.64 -6.77 17.42
CA GLN A 150 -4.49 -6.65 16.53
C GLN A 150 -4.40 -5.24 15.97
N ALA A 151 -3.19 -4.69 15.92
CA ALA A 151 -3.00 -3.28 15.61
C ALA A 151 -1.82 -3.07 14.69
N ASN A 152 -2.01 -2.17 13.71
CA ASN A 152 -0.96 -1.70 12.85
C ASN A 152 -0.08 -0.71 13.63
N GLN A 153 1.23 -0.83 13.47
CA GLN A 153 2.25 -0.07 14.17
C GLN A 153 3.20 0.55 13.14
N ASP A 154 3.70 1.74 13.47
CA ASP A 154 4.75 2.39 12.71
C ASP A 154 6.12 1.98 13.25
N CYS A 155 7.05 1.71 12.34
CA CYS A 155 8.47 1.75 12.65
C CYS A 155 8.87 3.19 13.01
N PRO A 156 9.97 3.38 13.77
CA PRO A 156 10.56 4.70 13.95
C PRO A 156 10.85 5.38 12.59
N PRO A 157 10.83 6.72 12.51
CA PRO A 157 11.05 7.44 11.25
C PRO A 157 12.32 7.01 10.53
N GLY A 158 12.24 6.83 9.21
CA GLY A 158 13.36 6.37 8.37
C GLY A 158 13.68 4.88 8.47
N LYS A 159 12.84 4.09 9.15
CA LYS A 159 13.00 2.64 9.26
C LYS A 159 11.88 1.86 8.56
N LEU A 160 12.22 0.66 8.10
CA LEU A 160 11.36 -0.30 7.42
C LEU A 160 11.29 -1.60 8.20
N PHE A 161 10.11 -2.22 8.25
CA PHE A 161 9.94 -3.50 8.93
C PHE A 161 10.56 -4.65 8.12
N SER A 162 11.26 -5.54 8.80
CA SER A 162 11.85 -6.74 8.23
C SER A 162 11.26 -8.00 8.87
N LEU A 163 10.43 -8.71 8.10
CA LEU A 163 9.75 -9.92 8.56
C LEU A 163 10.74 -10.99 9.04
N SER A 164 11.89 -11.13 8.38
CA SER A 164 12.89 -12.14 8.73
C SER A 164 13.51 -11.92 10.11
N TYR A 165 13.57 -10.68 10.59
CA TYR A 165 14.21 -10.34 11.87
C TYR A 165 13.20 -9.85 12.91
N GLN A 166 11.92 -9.75 12.53
CA GLN A 166 10.83 -9.21 13.37
C GLN A 166 11.16 -7.84 13.95
N ASP A 167 11.86 -6.97 13.18
CA ASP A 167 12.37 -5.68 13.66
C ASP A 167 12.44 -4.62 12.54
N CYS A 168 12.62 -3.36 12.91
CA CYS A 168 12.68 -2.18 12.04
C CYS A 168 14.13 -1.73 11.78
N PHE A 169 14.51 -1.61 10.51
CA PHE A 169 15.87 -1.22 10.08
C PHE A 169 15.88 0.02 9.20
N PRO A 170 16.97 0.81 9.18
CA PRO A 170 17.10 1.97 8.29
C PRO A 170 16.81 1.62 6.83
N GLY A 171 16.07 2.48 6.15
CA GLY A 171 15.63 2.21 4.79
C GLY A 171 14.90 3.37 4.13
N ASN A 172 14.71 3.25 2.82
CA ASN A 172 14.03 4.24 2.02
C ASN A 172 12.54 3.91 1.89
N GLU A 173 11.68 4.70 2.53
CA GLU A 173 10.21 4.54 2.54
C GLU A 173 9.56 4.55 1.16
N ARG A 174 10.15 5.24 0.17
CA ARG A 174 9.58 5.37 -1.18
C ARG A 174 9.84 4.15 -2.04
N THR A 175 10.98 3.49 -1.82
CA THR A 175 11.39 2.31 -2.59
C THR A 175 11.18 1.02 -1.81
N CYS A 176 10.89 1.12 -0.51
CA CYS A 176 10.83 0.01 0.43
C CYS A 176 12.10 -0.85 0.44
N GLN A 177 13.24 -0.22 0.19
CA GLN A 177 14.56 -0.86 0.21
C GLN A 177 15.29 -0.49 1.49
N MET A 178 15.83 -1.50 2.19
CA MET A 178 16.73 -1.28 3.32
C MET A 178 17.96 -0.52 2.86
N GLU A 179 18.47 0.36 3.72
CA GLU A 179 19.66 1.15 3.40
C GLU A 179 20.87 0.22 3.21
N PRO A 180 21.70 0.45 2.17
CA PRO A 180 22.95 -0.27 2.02
C PRO A 180 23.91 0.11 3.14
N LEU A 181 24.87 -0.78 3.42
CA LEU A 181 25.93 -0.51 4.38
C LEU A 181 26.63 0.82 4.02
N ALA A 182 26.80 1.69 5.02
CA ALA A 182 27.54 2.94 4.85
C ALA A 182 28.95 2.64 4.30
N GLY A 183 29.37 3.38 3.27
CA GLY A 183 30.68 3.19 2.64
C GLY A 183 31.84 3.39 3.63
N GLU A 184 31.62 4.20 4.66
CA GLU A 184 32.57 4.55 5.71
C GLU A 184 32.62 3.53 6.85
N PHE A 185 31.87 2.42 6.77
CA PHE A 185 31.83 1.41 7.83
C PHE A 185 33.23 0.88 8.22
N CYS A 186 34.14 0.77 7.25
CA CYS A 186 35.49 0.28 7.45
C CYS A 186 36.51 1.36 7.84
N ASP A 187 36.09 2.62 7.96
CA ASP A 187 37.00 3.71 8.29
C ASP A 187 37.54 3.56 9.71
N GLY A 188 38.87 3.57 9.84
CA GLY A 188 39.56 3.35 11.11
C GLY A 188 39.49 1.90 11.65
N LYS A 189 38.78 0.98 10.98
CA LYS A 189 38.76 -0.44 11.36
C LYS A 189 39.99 -1.19 10.78
N PRO A 190 40.63 -2.07 11.57
CA PRO A 190 41.62 -3.01 11.03
C PRO A 190 41.07 -3.89 9.89
N ALA A 191 41.96 -4.53 9.15
CA ALA A 191 41.53 -5.56 8.21
C ALA A 191 40.95 -6.76 8.98
N GLY A 192 39.73 -7.17 8.64
CA GLY A 192 39.00 -8.17 9.42
C GLY A 192 37.55 -8.33 8.96
N SER A 193 36.84 -9.27 9.59
CA SER A 193 35.41 -9.46 9.39
C SER A 193 34.65 -8.99 10.62
N TYR A 194 33.62 -8.18 10.41
CA TYR A 194 32.82 -7.52 11.43
C TYR A 194 31.35 -7.88 11.26
N ALA A 195 30.58 -7.93 12.35
CA ALA A 195 29.14 -8.11 12.23
C ALA A 195 28.52 -6.96 11.40
N HIS A 196 27.54 -7.28 10.55
CA HIS A 196 26.76 -6.23 9.92
C HIS A 196 25.91 -5.52 11.00
N PRO A 197 25.85 -4.18 11.01
CA PRO A 197 25.25 -3.40 12.10
C PRO A 197 23.75 -3.70 12.31
N TYR A 198 23.09 -4.22 11.29
CA TYR A 198 21.64 -4.41 11.26
C TYR A 198 21.20 -5.84 10.92
N LEU A 199 22.07 -6.68 10.37
CA LEU A 199 21.65 -7.93 9.75
C LEU A 199 22.60 -9.02 10.21
N CYS A 200 22.29 -9.72 11.30
CA CYS A 200 23.30 -10.60 11.90
C CYS A 200 23.67 -11.82 11.06
N ASN A 201 22.84 -12.23 10.09
CA ASN A 201 23.24 -13.23 9.10
C ASN A 201 24.17 -12.66 8.01
N ARG A 202 24.58 -11.40 8.12
CA ARG A 202 25.53 -10.74 7.26
C ARG A 202 26.72 -10.25 8.07
N PHE A 203 27.84 -10.14 7.36
CA PHE A 203 29.08 -9.61 7.91
C PHE A 203 29.80 -8.80 6.85
N VAL A 204 30.65 -7.91 7.33
CA VAL A 204 31.42 -7.01 6.51
C VAL A 204 32.88 -7.37 6.64
N THR A 205 33.51 -7.75 5.55
CA THR A 205 34.96 -7.89 5.49
C THR A 205 35.57 -6.56 5.05
N CYS A 206 36.35 -5.95 5.93
CA CYS A 206 37.11 -4.74 5.65
C CYS A 206 38.49 -5.10 5.14
N PHE A 207 38.88 -4.56 3.98
CA PHE A 207 40.23 -4.66 3.46
C PHE A 207 40.70 -3.32 2.88
N ARG A 208 41.73 -2.71 3.50
CA ARG A 208 42.25 -1.38 3.11
C ARG A 208 41.15 -0.30 3.05
N GLY A 209 40.26 -0.28 4.04
CA GLY A 209 39.13 0.66 4.10
C GLY A 209 37.96 0.32 3.18
N MET A 210 38.07 -0.72 2.33
CA MET A 210 36.98 -1.12 1.44
C MET A 210 36.06 -2.14 2.14
N PRO A 211 34.77 -1.83 2.34
CA PRO A 211 33.81 -2.80 2.84
C PRO A 211 33.41 -3.78 1.74
N ARG A 212 33.42 -5.07 2.06
CA ARG A 212 32.76 -6.11 1.29
C ARG A 212 31.68 -6.76 2.15
N LEU A 213 30.45 -6.75 1.65
CA LEU A 213 29.32 -7.37 2.31
C LEU A 213 29.18 -8.82 1.88
N ASP A 214 29.18 -9.74 2.84
CA ASP A 214 28.94 -11.17 2.63
C ASP A 214 27.77 -11.65 3.52
N THR A 215 27.15 -12.76 3.14
CA THR A 215 26.00 -13.35 3.84
C THR A 215 26.32 -14.77 4.28
N CYS A 216 26.00 -15.10 5.52
CA CYS A 216 26.11 -16.45 6.06
C CYS A 216 25.13 -17.41 5.35
N PRO A 217 25.41 -18.73 5.36
CA PRO A 217 24.46 -19.72 4.88
C PRO A 217 23.11 -19.63 5.62
N PRO A 218 22.00 -20.10 5.02
CA PRO A 218 20.71 -20.15 5.71
C PRO A 218 20.78 -20.87 7.05
N GLY A 219 20.21 -20.28 8.11
CA GLY A 219 20.25 -20.81 9.48
C GLY A 219 21.52 -20.48 10.28
N TYR A 220 22.37 -19.58 9.76
CA TYR A 220 23.59 -19.14 10.43
C TYR A 220 23.64 -17.62 10.60
N VAL A 221 24.22 -17.18 11.70
CA VAL A 221 24.53 -15.79 12.03
C VAL A 221 26.04 -15.61 12.18
N PHE A 222 26.55 -14.42 11.88
CA PHE A 222 27.95 -14.10 12.04
C PHE A 222 28.26 -13.82 13.51
N ASP A 223 29.25 -14.52 14.03
CA ASP A 223 29.78 -14.32 15.36
C ASP A 223 31.14 -13.64 15.27
N GLU A 224 31.21 -12.40 15.75
CA GLU A 224 32.42 -11.57 15.72
C GLU A 224 33.50 -12.08 16.70
N ALA A 225 33.12 -12.69 17.83
CA ALA A 225 34.08 -13.26 18.78
C ALA A 225 34.78 -14.50 18.21
N ARG A 226 34.09 -15.26 17.36
CA ARG A 226 34.61 -16.47 16.69
C ARG A 226 35.07 -16.21 15.25
N LEU A 227 34.81 -15.02 14.72
CA LEU A 227 35.07 -14.59 13.34
C LEU A 227 34.55 -15.57 12.28
N ARG A 228 33.36 -16.14 12.50
CA ARG A 228 32.74 -17.11 11.56
C ARG A 228 31.23 -17.17 11.70
N CYS A 229 30.58 -17.67 10.65
CA CYS A 229 29.16 -18.03 10.71
C CYS A 229 28.97 -19.22 11.65
N VAL A 230 28.09 -19.07 12.64
CA VAL A 230 27.67 -20.10 13.59
C VAL A 230 26.17 -20.33 13.44
N HIS A 231 25.72 -21.53 13.79
CA HIS A 231 24.29 -21.83 13.78
C HIS A 231 23.59 -20.90 14.77
N GLY A 232 22.52 -20.25 14.35
CA GLY A 232 21.79 -19.30 15.20
C GLY A 232 20.59 -18.68 14.50
N ASP A 233 19.73 -18.06 15.29
CA ASP A 233 18.51 -17.41 14.82
C ASP A 233 18.75 -15.91 14.62
N VAL A 234 18.21 -15.38 13.53
CA VAL A 234 18.20 -13.95 13.22
C VAL A 234 17.33 -13.14 14.17
N LEU A 235 16.39 -13.78 14.88
CA LEU A 235 15.54 -13.18 15.91
C LEU A 235 16.25 -13.04 17.26
N GLU A 236 17.13 -13.99 17.60
CA GLU A 236 17.89 -13.96 18.85
C GLU A 236 19.06 -12.96 18.80
N CYS A 237 19.58 -12.68 17.62
CA CYS A 237 20.72 -11.78 17.46
C CYS A 237 20.33 -10.31 17.23
N SER A 238 19.08 -10.03 16.81
CA SER A 238 18.60 -8.65 16.62
C SER A 238 18.45 -7.92 17.96
N SER A 239 18.04 -8.64 19.00
CA SER A 239 17.95 -8.15 20.39
C SER A 239 19.31 -7.86 21.06
N LEU A 240 20.44 -8.24 20.43
CA LEU A 240 21.80 -7.94 20.91
C LEU A 240 22.46 -6.73 20.23
N LEU A 241 21.83 -6.15 19.20
CA LEU A 241 22.39 -5.03 18.42
C LEU A 241 21.72 -3.67 18.71
N GLY A 242 20.79 -3.63 19.66
CA GLY A 242 20.02 -2.44 20.04
C GLY A 242 20.37 -1.85 21.42
N GLY A 243 21.57 -2.10 21.94
CA GLY A 243 21.99 -1.60 23.25
C GLY A 243 23.04 -0.48 23.16
N ASP A 244 22.57 0.76 23.08
CA ASP A 244 23.22 1.96 23.63
C ASP A 244 22.14 2.96 24.08
#